data_AF-A0A2V5R243-F1
#
_entry.id   AF-A0A2V5R243-F1
#
_cell.length_a   1.000
_cell.length_b   1.000
_cell.length_c   1.000
_cell.angle_alpha   90.00
_cell.angle_beta   90.00
_cell.angle_gamma   90.00
#
_symmetry.space_group_name_H-M   'P 1'
#
loop_
_entity.id
_entity.type
_entity.pdbx_description
1 polymer ?
#
loop_
_entity_poly.entity_id
_entity_poly.type
_entity_poly.pdbx_seq_one_letter_code
_entity_poly.pdbx_strand_id
1 'polypeptide(L)' 'MIETALEECYGQVSGPSGAATKIGLPARTLDSKIKRFKINKYRFKVPRAS' A
#
# COMPACT_ATOMS: atom_id res chain seq x y z
N MET A 1 9.96 3.20 2.08
CA MET A 1 9.78 2.02 1.18
C MET A 1 8.33 1.56 1.13
N ILE A 2 7.74 1.01 2.22
CA ILE A 2 6.32 0.57 2.18
C ILE A 2 5.38 1.78 2.15
N GLU A 3 5.61 2.78 2.99
CA GLU A 3 4.81 4.01 3.02
C GLU A 3 4.93 4.78 1.70
N THR A 4 6.14 4.89 1.15
CA THR A 4 6.38 5.49 -0.18
C THR A 4 5.61 4.77 -1.28
N ALA A 5 5.63 3.43 -1.28
CA ALA A 5 4.88 2.66 -2.26
C ALA A 5 3.36 2.77 -2.05
N LEU A 6 2.90 2.89 -0.80
CA LEU A 6 1.50 3.14 -0.48
C LEU A 6 1.07 4.54 -0.90
N GLU A 7 1.91 5.55 -0.72
CA GLU A 7 1.66 6.93 -1.13
C GLU A 7 1.50 7.02 -2.65
N GLU A 8 2.46 6.45 -3.38
CA GLU A 8 2.46 6.38 -4.84
C GLU A 8 1.29 5.57 -5.42
N CYS A 9 0.80 4.58 -4.67
CA CYS A 9 -0.33 3.73 -5.06
C CYS A 9 -1.63 4.17 -4.38
N TYR A 10 -1.71 5.37 -3.80
CA TYR A 10 -2.93 5.91 -3.19
C TYR A 10 -3.57 4.98 -2.14
N GLY A 11 -2.75 4.34 -1.32
CA GLY A 11 -3.15 3.38 -0.30
C GLY A 11 -3.56 2.01 -0.85
N GLN A 12 -3.41 1.77 -2.15
CA GLN A 12 -3.73 0.49 -2.77
C GLN A 12 -2.64 -0.54 -2.46
N VAL A 13 -2.97 -1.52 -1.63
CA VAL A 13 -2.06 -2.61 -1.24
C VAL A 13 -1.94 -3.68 -2.33
N SER A 14 -3.06 -4.03 -2.98
CA SER A 14 -3.17 -5.16 -3.91
C SER A 14 -3.73 -4.72 -5.26
N GLY A 15 -3.39 -5.47 -6.31
CA GLY A 15 -3.80 -5.23 -7.69
C GLY A 15 -2.66 -4.80 -8.62
N PRO A 16 -2.94 -4.61 -9.92
CA PRO A 16 -1.93 -4.27 -10.92
C PRO A 16 -1.21 -2.96 -10.62
N SER A 17 -1.92 -1.98 -10.05
CA SER A 17 -1.35 -0.69 -9.62
C SER A 17 -1.07 -0.62 -8.10
N GLY A 18 -1.05 -1.77 -7.41
CA GLY A 18 -0.85 -1.83 -5.97
C GLY A 18 0.61 -1.67 -5.55
N ALA A 19 0.81 -1.18 -4.33
CA ALA A 19 2.11 -0.97 -3.71
C ALA A 19 2.94 -2.26 -3.67
N ALA A 20 2.29 -3.41 -3.49
CA ALA A 20 2.94 -4.72 -3.52
C ALA A 20 3.59 -5.01 -4.88
N THR A 21 2.87 -4.79 -5.97
CA THR A 21 3.36 -4.96 -7.35
C THR A 21 4.48 -3.98 -7.65
N LYS A 22 4.34 -2.72 -7.23
CA LYS A 22 5.33 -1.65 -7.46
C LYS A 22 6.70 -1.95 -6.84
N ILE A 23 6.73 -2.60 -5.68
CA ILE A 23 7.98 -2.99 -5.01
C ILE A 23 8.35 -4.47 -5.24
N GLY A 24 7.64 -5.18 -6.11
CA GLY A 24 7.89 -6.58 -6.44
C GLY A 24 7.66 -7.55 -5.28
N LEU A 25 6.84 -7.19 -4.29
CA LEU A 25 6.52 -8.04 -3.15
C LEU A 25 5.16 -8.72 -3.30
N PRO A 26 5.00 -9.95 -2.77
CA PRO A 26 3.67 -10.55 -2.65
C PRO A 26 2.76 -9.66 -1.79
N ALA A 27 1.52 -9.46 -2.20
CA ALA A 27 0.53 -8.68 -1.43
C ALA A 27 0.38 -9.20 0.01
N ARG A 28 0.47 -10.52 0.21
CA ARG A 28 0.45 -11.16 1.54
C ARG A 28 1.62 -10.75 2.43
N THR A 29 2.82 -10.62 1.84
CA THR A 29 4.02 -10.14 2.54
C THR A 29 3.90 -8.66 2.86
N LEU A 30 3.36 -7.86 1.94
CA LEU A 30 3.08 -6.45 2.18
C LEU A 30 2.08 -6.27 3.32
N ASP A 31 0.96 -7.00 3.32
CA ASP A 31 -0.07 -6.92 4.36
C ASP A 31 0.47 -7.34 5.74
N SER A 32 1.28 -8.41 5.78
CA SER A 32 1.95 -8.83 7.02
C SER A 32 2.89 -7.76 7.56
N LYS A 33 3.65 -7.08 6.69
CA LYS A 33 4.52 -5.96 7.10
C LYS A 33 3.70 -4.74 7.53
N ILE A 34 2.62 -4.40 6.83
CA ILE A 34 1.71 -3.31 7.20
C ILE A 34 1.14 -3.55 8.60
N LYS A 35 0.66 -4.77 8.88
CA LYS A 35 0.16 -5.16 10.20
C LYS A 35 1.25 -5.12 11.27
N ARG A 36 2.44 -5.63 10.96
CA ARG A 36 3.58 -5.68 11.89
C ARG A 36 4.11 -4.28 12.25
N PHE A 37 4.18 -3.38 11.28
CA PHE A 37 4.63 -2.00 11.46
C PHE A 37 3.48 -1.03 11.79
N LYS A 38 2.24 -1.52 11.94
CA LYS A 38 1.02 -0.73 12.17
C LYS A 38 0.88 0.44 11.19
N ILE A 39 1.24 0.23 9.92
CA ILE A 39 1.15 1.25 8.89
C ILE A 39 -0.33 1.46 8.55
N ASN A 40 -0.81 2.69 8.65
CA ASN A 40 -2.19 3.01 8.31
C ASN A 40 -2.35 3.22 6.80
N LYS A 41 -2.63 2.12 6.06
CA LYS A 41 -2.88 2.14 4.61
C LYS A 41 -3.99 3.09 4.18
N TYR A 42 -4.94 3.40 5.06
CA TYR A 42 -6.05 4.32 4.77
C TYR A 42 -5.63 5.78 4.78
N ARG A 43 -4.52 6.14 5.43
CA ARG A 43 -3.99 7.51 5.40
C ARG A 43 -3.52 7.92 4.00
N PHE A 44 -3.06 6.95 3.21
CA PHE A 44 -2.60 7.15 1.84
C PHE A 44 -3.73 7.03 0.83
N LYS A 45 -4.91 6.56 1.24
CA LYS A 45 -6.10 6.54 0.40
C LYS A 45 -6.58 7.97 0.26
N VAL A 46 -6.13 8.65 -0.79
CA VAL A 46 -6.68 9.96 -1.14
C VAL A 46 -8.20 9.79 -1.30
N PRO A 47 -9.03 10.65 -0.67
CA PRO A 47 -10.43 10.71 -1.06
C PRO A 47 -10.41 11.00 -2.54
N ARG A 48 -11.01 10.12 -3.34
CA ARG A 48 -11.40 10.47 -4.70
C ARG A 48 -12.34 11.65 -4.49
N ALA A 49 -11.84 12.86 -4.70
CA ALA A 49 -12.68 14.04 -4.72
C ALA A 49 -13.66 13.79 -5.87
N SER A 50 -14.89 13.44 -5.49
CA SER A 50 -16.07 13.46 -6.36
C SER A 50 -16.75 14.80 -6.18
#